data_AF-A0AAN4YSW8-F1
#
_entry.id   AF-A0AAN4YSW8-F1
#
_cell.length_a   1.000
_cell.length_b   1.000
_cell.length_c   1.000
_cell.angle_alpha   90.00
_cell.angle_beta   90.00
_cell.angle_gamma   90.00
#
_symmetry.space_group_name_H-M   'P 1'
#
loop_
_entity.id
_entity.type
_entity.pdbx_description
1 polymer ?
#
loop_
_entity_poly.entity_id
_entity_poly.type
_entity_poly.pdbx_seq_one_letter_code
_entity_poly.pdbx_strand_id
1 'polypeptide(L)'
;MYVTSTEKETFAAAFDVSTVPVVTQEQALAEERTKKLTTATPTLKAPSTGPPKSKANGVAEAATVAATQKYAEELMRIPELKEYGTLLKSSVPVELTESETEYVVTAVKHVFKEHIVVQYDIKNTLPDTVLEDVTVVATPSEEDVLEEEFIVPAPKLATNEPGIVYVTFKKLAGENSVPVTSFTNILKFTSKEIDPTTGEPEDSGYEDEYQVEDLELTGSDYVIPTFAGSFDHVWEQTGANGEEESETLQLSNMKGISGKPFPSQFCQAPSTKHITDATEQLISALSLQPLEGTDVALSNSTHTLKLFGKTVSGGRVAALIKMAFSSKTGVTTKITVRAEEEGVAPAVIASLS
;
A
#
# COMPACT_ATOMS: atom_id res chain seq x y z
N MET A 1 2.07 42.54 -34.85
CA MET A 1 1.24 41.65 -35.69
C MET A 1 -0.06 42.40 -35.98
N TYR A 2 -0.43 42.56 -37.25
CA TYR A 2 -1.76 43.05 -37.61
C TYR A 2 -2.71 41.86 -37.72
N VAL A 3 -3.80 41.88 -36.97
CA VAL A 3 -4.81 40.81 -36.96
C VAL A 3 -5.80 41.08 -38.09
N THR A 4 -5.73 40.28 -39.16
CA THR A 4 -6.71 40.32 -40.25
C THR A 4 -7.72 39.20 -40.05
N SER A 5 -8.87 39.51 -39.44
CA SER A 5 -10.03 38.62 -39.41
C SER A 5 -11.22 39.29 -40.10
N THR A 6 -11.88 38.57 -40.99
CA THR A 6 -12.97 39.06 -41.87
C THR A 6 -14.37 38.96 -41.24
N GLU A 7 -14.47 38.49 -39.99
CA GLU A 7 -15.76 38.34 -39.30
C GLU A 7 -16.02 39.52 -38.36
N LYS A 8 -17.05 40.30 -38.70
CA LYS A 8 -17.45 41.54 -38.00
C LYS A 8 -17.90 41.29 -36.56
N GLU A 9 -18.30 40.05 -36.23
CA GLU A 9 -18.74 39.66 -34.88
C GLU A 9 -17.57 39.52 -33.89
N THR A 10 -16.35 39.26 -34.37
CA THR A 10 -15.14 39.15 -33.53
C THR A 10 -14.81 40.45 -32.77
N PHE A 11 -15.33 41.60 -33.24
CA PHE A 11 -15.09 42.91 -32.64
C PHE A 11 -16.31 43.47 -31.89
N ALA A 12 -17.37 42.68 -31.70
CA ALA A 12 -18.58 43.11 -31.00
C ALA A 12 -18.38 43.21 -29.47
N ALA A 13 -17.42 42.48 -28.91
CA ALA A 13 -17.04 42.56 -27.50
C ALA A 13 -15.84 43.51 -27.34
N ALA A 14 -15.98 44.52 -26.48
CA ALA A 14 -14.86 45.39 -26.12
C ALA A 14 -13.81 44.61 -25.32
N PHE A 15 -12.52 44.86 -25.60
CA PHE A 15 -11.42 44.25 -24.87
C PHE A 15 -11.47 44.64 -23.40
N ASP A 16 -11.64 43.65 -22.52
CA ASP A 16 -11.71 43.86 -21.08
C ASP A 16 -10.29 43.89 -20.48
N VAL A 17 -9.83 45.11 -20.17
CA VAL A 17 -8.50 45.37 -19.58
C VAL A 17 -8.35 44.72 -18.19
N SER A 18 -9.44 44.35 -17.52
CA SER A 18 -9.38 43.65 -16.23
C SER A 18 -8.94 42.18 -16.35
N THR A 19 -8.97 41.62 -17.56
CA THR A 19 -8.49 40.25 -17.82
C THR A 19 -6.98 40.18 -18.07
N VAL A 20 -6.30 41.33 -18.16
CA VAL A 20 -4.84 41.38 -18.33
C VAL A 20 -4.17 41.15 -16.98
N PRO A 21 -3.38 40.07 -16.82
CA PRO A 21 -2.71 39.80 -15.56
C PRO A 21 -1.70 40.91 -15.25
N VAL A 22 -1.98 41.70 -14.22
CA VAL A 22 -1.06 42.74 -13.74
C VAL A 22 -0.07 42.09 -12.79
N VAL A 23 1.15 41.84 -13.28
CA VAL A 23 2.25 41.36 -12.44
C VAL A 23 2.79 42.52 -11.61
N THR A 24 2.81 42.36 -10.29
CA THR A 24 3.36 43.37 -9.38
C THR A 24 4.88 43.39 -9.44
N GLN A 25 5.49 44.55 -9.17
CA GLN A 25 6.95 44.71 -9.20
C GLN A 25 7.67 43.74 -8.23
N GLU A 26 7.02 43.38 -7.11
CA GLU A 26 7.52 42.38 -6.16
C GLU A 26 7.48 40.95 -6.71
N GLN A 27 6.45 40.57 -7.47
CA GLN A 27 6.39 39.26 -8.14
C GLN A 27 7.49 39.13 -9.21
N ALA A 28 7.74 40.19 -9.99
CA ALA A 28 8.82 40.20 -10.97
C ALA A 28 10.21 40.06 -10.31
N LEU A 29 10.44 40.76 -9.18
CA LEU A 29 11.69 40.66 -8.41
C LEU A 29 11.87 39.29 -7.74
N ALA A 30 10.79 38.64 -7.30
CA ALA A 30 10.82 37.29 -6.73
C ALA A 30 11.18 36.23 -7.78
N GLU A 31 10.63 36.33 -9.00
CA GLU A 31 10.98 35.46 -10.12
C GLU A 31 12.44 35.68 -10.57
N GLU A 32 12.91 36.92 -10.61
CA GLU A 32 14.29 37.24 -10.98
C GLU A 32 15.31 36.72 -9.95
N ARG A 33 14.95 36.75 -8.65
CA ARG A 33 15.77 36.18 -7.56
C ARG A 33 15.85 34.66 -7.65
N THR A 34 14.76 34.02 -8.03
CA THR A 34 14.69 32.56 -8.23
C THR A 34 15.54 32.14 -9.43
N LYS A 35 15.54 32.93 -10.51
CA LYS A 35 16.32 32.69 -11.73
C LYS A 35 17.83 32.91 -11.54
N LYS A 36 18.23 33.85 -10.66
CA LYS A 36 19.65 34.10 -10.32
C LYS A 36 20.23 33.10 -9.32
N LEU A 37 19.41 32.36 -8.57
CA LEU A 37 19.87 31.32 -7.65
C LEU A 37 20.24 30.01 -8.38
N THR A 38 19.76 29.80 -9.61
CA THR A 38 19.98 28.56 -10.38
C THR A 38 21.09 28.64 -11.43
N THR A 39 21.83 29.75 -11.56
CA THR A 39 22.74 29.96 -12.71
C THR A 39 24.18 30.40 -12.39
N ALA A 40 24.69 30.25 -11.17
CA ALA A 40 26.11 30.52 -10.92
C ALA A 40 26.76 29.65 -9.84
N THR A 41 27.44 28.58 -10.24
CA THR A 41 28.75 28.24 -9.65
C THR A 41 29.61 27.45 -10.66
N PRO A 42 30.81 27.95 -11.05
CA PRO A 42 31.76 27.19 -11.85
C PRO A 42 32.73 26.34 -10.99
N THR A 43 32.72 25.04 -11.29
CA THR A 43 33.82 24.05 -11.40
C THR A 43 34.73 23.73 -10.20
N LEU A 44 34.76 22.45 -9.78
CA LEU A 44 35.80 21.43 -10.09
C LEU A 44 35.77 20.27 -9.08
N LYS A 45 35.10 19.14 -9.41
CA LYS A 45 35.51 17.75 -9.08
C LYS A 45 34.60 16.72 -9.77
N ALA A 46 35.17 15.54 -10.01
CA ALA A 46 34.87 14.54 -11.04
C ALA A 46 33.42 14.00 -11.14
N PRO A 47 32.99 13.51 -12.32
CA PRO A 47 31.63 13.02 -12.54
C PRO A 47 31.43 11.65 -11.90
N SER A 48 30.55 11.57 -10.90
CA SER A 48 29.84 10.33 -10.57
C SER A 48 28.50 10.39 -11.28
N THR A 49 28.33 9.53 -12.28
CA THR A 49 27.07 9.30 -12.98
C THR A 49 26.12 8.53 -12.05
N GLY A 50 25.41 9.24 -11.19
CA GLY A 50 24.26 8.74 -10.45
C GLY A 50 23.11 9.74 -10.59
N PRO A 51 21.86 9.30 -10.80
CA PRO A 51 20.72 10.22 -10.85
C PRO A 51 20.63 11.02 -9.54
N PRO A 52 20.29 12.32 -9.57
CA PRO A 52 20.05 13.07 -8.35
C PRO A 52 18.82 12.49 -7.65
N LYS A 53 18.97 11.99 -6.42
CA LYS A 53 17.83 11.63 -5.55
C LYS A 53 17.00 12.90 -5.34
N SER A 54 15.82 12.95 -5.97
CA SER A 54 14.79 13.94 -5.69
C SER A 54 14.32 13.78 -4.24
N LYS A 55 13.97 14.90 -3.59
CA LYS A 55 13.40 14.91 -2.24
C LYS A 55 12.09 14.10 -2.25
N ALA A 56 12.10 12.93 -1.62
CA ALA A 56 11.01 11.94 -1.63
C ALA A 56 9.83 12.25 -0.68
N ASN A 57 9.65 13.51 -0.28
CA ASN A 57 8.61 13.87 0.69
C ASN A 57 7.21 13.74 0.06
N GLY A 58 6.37 12.86 0.60
CA GLY A 58 4.96 12.71 0.21
C GLY A 58 4.68 11.82 -1.00
N VAL A 59 5.71 11.20 -1.60
CA VAL A 59 5.53 10.32 -2.77
C VAL A 59 4.77 9.04 -2.40
N ALA A 60 5.07 8.46 -1.22
CA ALA A 60 4.39 7.26 -0.73
C ALA A 60 2.91 7.52 -0.41
N GLU A 61 2.60 8.67 0.17
CA GLU A 61 1.22 9.12 0.43
C GLU A 61 0.44 9.25 -0.89
N ALA A 62 1.01 9.97 -1.86
CA ALA A 62 0.39 10.16 -3.17
C ALA A 62 0.17 8.84 -3.93
N ALA A 63 1.13 7.91 -3.85
CA ALA A 63 0.99 6.58 -4.45
C ALA A 63 -0.15 5.77 -3.80
N THR A 64 -0.27 5.81 -2.48
CA THR A 64 -1.35 5.15 -1.73
C THR A 64 -2.71 5.71 -2.11
N VAL A 65 -2.82 7.05 -2.22
CA VAL A 65 -4.05 7.73 -2.64
C VAL A 65 -4.42 7.37 -4.08
N ALA A 66 -3.46 7.38 -5.01
CA ALA A 66 -3.71 7.04 -6.41
C ALA A 66 -4.17 5.58 -6.59
N ALA A 67 -3.53 4.64 -5.90
CA ALA A 67 -3.95 3.23 -5.91
C ALA A 67 -5.36 3.07 -5.34
N THR A 68 -5.66 3.73 -4.21
CA THR A 68 -6.98 3.70 -3.59
C THR A 68 -8.06 4.27 -4.52
N GLN A 69 -7.78 5.34 -5.25
CA GLN A 69 -8.73 5.89 -6.23
C GLN A 69 -9.04 4.90 -7.36
N LYS A 70 -8.01 4.21 -7.88
CA LYS A 70 -8.20 3.19 -8.93
C LYS A 70 -9.13 2.07 -8.44
N TYR A 71 -8.87 1.50 -7.27
CA TYR A 71 -9.71 0.44 -6.72
C TYR A 71 -11.11 0.95 -6.36
N ALA A 72 -11.25 2.18 -5.88
CA ALA A 72 -12.56 2.76 -5.61
C ALA A 72 -13.45 2.80 -6.87
N GLU A 73 -12.89 3.18 -8.02
CA GLU A 73 -13.61 3.17 -9.30
C GLU A 73 -14.06 1.77 -9.74
N GLU A 74 -13.24 0.75 -9.48
CA GLU A 74 -13.53 -0.64 -9.80
C GLU A 74 -14.63 -1.21 -8.87
N LEU A 75 -14.45 -1.06 -7.55
CA LEU A 75 -15.40 -1.55 -6.54
C LEU A 75 -16.77 -0.86 -6.63
N MET A 76 -16.82 0.42 -7.02
CA MET A 76 -18.09 1.13 -7.26
C MET A 76 -18.92 0.54 -8.41
N ARG A 77 -18.35 -0.31 -9.27
CA ARG A 77 -19.13 -1.00 -10.31
C ARG A 77 -19.92 -2.18 -9.77
N ILE A 78 -19.57 -2.69 -8.60
CA ILE A 78 -20.21 -3.84 -7.95
C ILE A 78 -21.36 -3.29 -7.08
N PRO A 79 -22.64 -3.53 -7.45
CA PRO A 79 -23.78 -2.95 -6.77
C PRO A 79 -23.80 -3.22 -5.26
N GLU A 80 -23.44 -4.42 -4.85
CA GLU A 80 -23.44 -4.91 -3.48
C GLU A 80 -22.43 -4.15 -2.60
N LEU A 81 -21.30 -3.72 -3.16
CA LEU A 81 -20.25 -3.00 -2.43
C LEU A 81 -20.51 -1.49 -2.32
N LYS A 82 -21.50 -0.95 -3.04
CA LYS A 82 -21.81 0.50 -2.99
C LYS A 82 -22.29 0.94 -1.62
N GLU A 83 -22.92 0.05 -0.86
CA GLU A 83 -23.46 0.36 0.47
C GLU A 83 -22.35 0.58 1.51
N TYR A 84 -21.13 0.07 1.27
CA TYR A 84 -19.99 0.25 2.17
C TYR A 84 -19.40 1.66 2.18
N GLY A 85 -19.82 2.51 1.22
CA GLY A 85 -19.42 3.91 1.15
C GLY A 85 -18.02 4.11 0.59
N THR A 86 -17.28 5.06 1.17
CA THR A 86 -15.96 5.46 0.65
C THR A 86 -14.88 4.44 1.04
N LEU A 87 -14.18 3.93 0.02
CA LEU A 87 -12.96 3.16 0.22
C LEU A 87 -11.87 4.03 0.87
N LEU A 88 -11.37 3.62 2.03
CA LEU A 88 -10.40 4.39 2.79
C LEU A 88 -8.96 4.10 2.38
N LYS A 89 -8.66 2.82 2.11
CA LYS A 89 -7.34 2.38 1.66
C LYS A 89 -7.42 1.01 0.99
N SER A 90 -6.50 0.74 0.06
CA SER A 90 -6.21 -0.61 -0.42
C SER A 90 -4.76 -0.99 -0.12
N SER A 91 -4.51 -2.25 0.20
CA SER A 91 -3.15 -2.78 0.37
C SER A 91 -2.43 -2.89 -0.97
N VAL A 92 -1.12 -3.15 -0.92
CA VAL A 92 -0.41 -3.69 -2.08
C VAL A 92 -0.88 -5.13 -2.34
N PRO A 93 -0.83 -5.62 -3.60
CA PRO A 93 -1.12 -7.02 -3.90
C PRO A 93 -0.17 -7.98 -3.19
N VAL A 94 -0.71 -9.04 -2.61
CA VAL A 94 0.02 -10.13 -1.97
C VAL A 94 -0.21 -11.40 -2.77
N GLU A 95 0.83 -11.98 -3.37
CA GLU A 95 0.69 -13.28 -4.06
C GLU A 95 0.58 -14.40 -3.03
N LEU A 96 -0.47 -15.21 -3.13
CA LEU A 96 -0.80 -16.33 -2.25
C LEU A 96 -0.44 -17.69 -2.84
N THR A 97 0.10 -17.71 -4.07
CA THR A 97 0.68 -18.88 -4.71
C THR A 97 1.93 -18.48 -5.50
N GLU A 98 2.78 -19.46 -5.81
CA GLU A 98 3.94 -19.24 -6.67
C GLU A 98 3.52 -19.07 -8.14
N SER A 99 4.31 -18.32 -8.92
CA SER A 99 4.00 -17.97 -10.31
C SER A 99 3.95 -19.15 -11.30
N GLU A 100 4.41 -20.33 -10.89
CA GLU A 100 4.52 -21.54 -11.72
C GLU A 100 3.62 -22.69 -11.20
N THR A 101 2.54 -22.35 -10.51
CA THR A 101 1.53 -23.31 -10.02
C THR A 101 0.29 -23.36 -10.92
N GLU A 102 -0.62 -24.29 -10.64
CA GLU A 102 -1.88 -24.50 -11.37
C GLU A 102 -2.77 -23.25 -11.38
N TYR A 103 -2.75 -22.51 -10.26
CA TYR A 103 -3.53 -21.29 -10.08
C TYR A 103 -2.63 -20.19 -9.53
N VAL A 104 -2.53 -19.08 -10.27
CA VAL A 104 -1.85 -17.88 -9.77
C VAL A 104 -2.87 -17.02 -9.05
N VAL A 105 -2.69 -16.83 -7.74
CA VAL A 105 -3.62 -16.11 -6.88
C VAL A 105 -2.91 -14.94 -6.22
N THR A 106 -3.46 -13.74 -6.38
CA THR A 106 -3.03 -12.55 -5.65
C THR A 106 -4.20 -11.91 -4.91
N ALA A 107 -3.98 -11.45 -3.69
CA ALA A 107 -4.99 -10.80 -2.87
C ALA A 107 -4.71 -9.32 -2.64
N VAL A 108 -5.77 -8.51 -2.59
CA VAL A 108 -5.74 -7.09 -2.20
C VAL A 108 -6.78 -6.88 -1.10
N LYS A 109 -6.35 -6.25 0.01
CA LYS A 109 -7.23 -5.90 1.13
C LYS A 109 -7.74 -4.48 0.94
N HIS A 110 -9.05 -4.30 1.00
CA HIS A 110 -9.72 -3.02 0.88
C HIS A 110 -10.39 -2.66 2.21
N VAL A 111 -9.97 -1.54 2.78
CA VAL A 111 -10.45 -1.07 4.07
C VAL A 111 -11.54 -0.03 3.85
N PHE A 112 -12.74 -0.34 4.33
CA PHE A 112 -13.84 0.60 4.48
C PHE A 112 -14.03 0.97 5.95
N LYS A 113 -14.97 1.88 6.21
CA LYS A 113 -15.27 2.33 7.57
C LYS A 113 -15.69 1.15 8.46
N GLU A 114 -16.72 0.42 8.06
CA GLU A 114 -17.28 -0.69 8.84
C GLU A 114 -16.97 -2.07 8.24
N HIS A 115 -16.32 -2.13 7.08
CA HIS A 115 -16.14 -3.37 6.32
C HIS A 115 -14.69 -3.54 5.88
N ILE A 116 -14.32 -4.80 5.65
CA ILE A 116 -13.10 -5.23 4.96
C ILE A 116 -13.54 -6.03 3.75
N VAL A 117 -12.99 -5.73 2.58
CA VAL A 117 -13.21 -6.53 1.37
C VAL A 117 -11.87 -7.11 0.95
N VAL A 118 -11.80 -8.41 0.77
CA VAL A 118 -10.63 -9.09 0.21
C VAL A 118 -10.92 -9.43 -1.24
N GLN A 119 -10.16 -8.81 -2.14
CA GLN A 119 -10.16 -9.11 -3.56
C GLN A 119 -9.15 -10.22 -3.84
N TYR A 120 -9.53 -11.25 -4.57
CA TYR A 120 -8.65 -12.30 -5.07
C TYR A 120 -8.65 -12.26 -6.60
N ASP A 121 -7.53 -11.88 -7.19
CA ASP A 121 -7.28 -12.05 -8.62
C ASP A 121 -6.73 -13.46 -8.85
N ILE A 122 -7.49 -14.27 -9.57
CA ILE A 122 -7.22 -15.70 -9.78
C ILE A 122 -7.05 -15.95 -11.27
N LYS A 123 -5.94 -16.60 -11.63
CA LYS A 123 -5.65 -17.01 -13.01
C LYS A 123 -5.47 -18.53 -13.08
N ASN A 124 -6.30 -19.18 -13.88
CA ASN A 124 -6.14 -20.59 -14.25
C ASN A 124 -4.99 -20.74 -15.25
N THR A 125 -3.98 -21.56 -14.96
CA THR A 125 -2.85 -21.83 -15.88
C THR A 125 -2.97 -23.17 -16.60
N LEU A 126 -3.95 -24.00 -16.25
CA LEU A 126 -4.16 -25.32 -16.83
C LEU A 126 -4.76 -25.22 -18.24
N PRO A 127 -4.10 -25.75 -19.28
CA PRO A 127 -4.43 -25.47 -20.69
C PRO A 127 -5.80 -25.97 -21.13
N ASP A 128 -6.20 -27.14 -20.63
CA ASP A 128 -7.36 -27.90 -21.13
C ASP A 128 -8.52 -27.89 -20.12
N THR A 129 -8.58 -26.87 -19.25
CA THR A 129 -9.63 -26.75 -18.23
C THR A 129 -10.23 -25.36 -18.20
N VAL A 130 -11.51 -25.30 -17.87
CA VAL A 130 -12.24 -24.09 -17.50
C VAL A 130 -12.73 -24.27 -16.08
N LEU A 131 -12.59 -23.23 -15.27
CA LEU A 131 -13.18 -23.21 -13.93
C LEU A 131 -14.47 -22.39 -13.98
N GLU A 132 -15.54 -22.92 -13.39
CA GLU A 132 -16.82 -22.21 -13.23
C GLU A 132 -17.17 -22.06 -11.75
N ASP A 133 -17.98 -21.05 -11.44
CA ASP A 133 -18.47 -20.74 -10.09
C ASP A 133 -17.34 -20.63 -9.05
N VAL A 134 -16.27 -19.92 -9.42
CA VAL A 134 -15.07 -19.81 -8.59
C VAL A 134 -15.34 -18.88 -7.40
N THR A 135 -15.09 -19.39 -6.20
CA THR A 135 -15.22 -18.69 -4.93
C THR A 135 -13.97 -18.91 -4.07
N VAL A 136 -13.83 -18.12 -3.01
CA VAL A 136 -12.78 -18.29 -2.00
C VAL A 136 -13.46 -18.31 -0.64
N VAL A 137 -13.20 -19.36 0.13
CA VAL A 137 -13.54 -19.41 1.56
C VAL A 137 -12.35 -18.84 2.31
N ALA A 138 -12.53 -17.66 2.90
CA ALA A 138 -11.50 -16.95 3.65
C ALA A 138 -11.88 -16.95 5.13
N THR A 139 -11.27 -17.82 5.92
CA THR A 139 -11.65 -18.02 7.33
C THR A 139 -10.71 -17.22 8.24
N PRO A 140 -11.19 -16.19 8.96
CA PRO A 140 -10.39 -15.48 9.96
C PRO A 140 -9.96 -16.42 11.09
N SER A 141 -8.73 -16.30 11.58
CA SER A 141 -8.27 -17.01 12.78
C SER A 141 -9.01 -16.58 14.05
N GLU A 142 -9.51 -15.34 14.08
CA GLU A 142 -10.31 -14.80 15.16
C GLU A 142 -11.75 -14.54 14.68
N GLU A 143 -12.69 -15.40 15.06
CA GLU A 143 -14.09 -15.31 14.60
C GLU A 143 -14.86 -14.12 15.22
N ASP A 144 -14.37 -13.57 16.34
CA ASP A 144 -15.05 -12.48 17.08
C ASP A 144 -14.71 -11.07 16.55
N VAL A 145 -13.79 -10.93 15.58
CA VAL A 145 -13.36 -9.62 15.05
C VAL A 145 -13.99 -9.25 13.71
N LEU A 146 -14.30 -10.26 12.88
CA LEU A 146 -14.84 -10.11 11.53
C LEU A 146 -15.95 -11.14 11.29
N GLU A 147 -17.07 -10.68 10.74
CA GLU A 147 -18.18 -11.53 10.30
C GLU A 147 -18.25 -11.52 8.77
N GLU A 148 -18.17 -12.69 8.13
CA GLU A 148 -18.35 -12.81 6.67
C GLU A 148 -19.79 -12.46 6.28
N GLU A 149 -19.97 -11.60 5.28
CA GLU A 149 -21.30 -11.21 4.81
C GLU A 149 -21.70 -11.94 3.52
N PHE A 150 -20.89 -11.80 2.46
CA PHE A 150 -21.11 -12.49 1.18
C PHE A 150 -19.85 -12.58 0.33
N ILE A 151 -19.93 -13.45 -0.68
CA ILE A 151 -18.89 -13.66 -1.70
C ILE A 151 -19.45 -13.24 -3.07
N VAL A 152 -18.66 -12.47 -3.82
CA VAL A 152 -18.90 -12.19 -5.24
C VAL A 152 -18.03 -13.16 -6.05
N PRO A 153 -18.61 -14.22 -6.65
CA PRO A 153 -17.85 -15.23 -7.38
C PRO A 153 -17.33 -14.72 -8.72
N ALA A 154 -16.27 -15.35 -9.24
CA ALA A 154 -15.90 -15.25 -10.63
C ALA A 154 -16.68 -16.33 -11.41
N PRO A 155 -17.61 -15.96 -12.32
CA PRO A 155 -18.50 -16.95 -12.95
C PRO A 155 -17.75 -17.99 -13.78
N LYS A 156 -16.66 -17.57 -14.41
CA LYS A 156 -15.84 -18.42 -15.28
C LYS A 156 -14.41 -17.90 -15.36
N LEU A 157 -13.43 -18.80 -15.24
CA LEU A 157 -12.01 -18.54 -15.48
C LEU A 157 -11.52 -19.44 -16.61
N ALA A 158 -11.31 -18.85 -17.79
CA ALA A 158 -10.69 -19.53 -18.91
C ALA A 158 -9.17 -19.63 -18.70
N THR A 159 -8.55 -20.57 -19.41
CA THR A 159 -7.10 -20.73 -19.46
C THR A 159 -6.41 -19.40 -19.73
N ASN A 160 -5.52 -19.01 -18.82
CA ASN A 160 -4.72 -17.79 -18.87
C ASN A 160 -5.50 -16.46 -18.83
N GLU A 161 -6.79 -16.47 -18.53
CA GLU A 161 -7.61 -15.26 -18.34
C GLU A 161 -7.88 -15.06 -16.85
N PRO A 162 -7.31 -14.01 -16.22
CA PRO A 162 -7.58 -13.72 -14.81
C PRO A 162 -9.04 -13.29 -14.60
N GLY A 163 -9.61 -13.71 -13.48
CA GLY A 163 -10.87 -13.18 -12.98
C GLY A 163 -10.78 -12.88 -11.49
N ILE A 164 -11.84 -12.30 -10.94
CA ILE A 164 -11.81 -11.68 -9.62
C ILE A 164 -12.92 -12.25 -8.76
N VAL A 165 -12.56 -12.65 -7.54
CA VAL A 165 -13.48 -13.00 -6.46
C VAL A 165 -13.37 -11.95 -5.37
N TYR A 166 -14.48 -11.56 -4.76
CA TYR A 166 -14.48 -10.71 -3.57
C TYR A 166 -15.09 -11.45 -2.39
N VAL A 167 -14.44 -11.42 -1.24
CA VAL A 167 -14.99 -11.87 0.04
C VAL A 167 -15.14 -10.66 0.95
N THR A 168 -16.32 -10.51 1.56
CA THR A 168 -16.67 -9.31 2.34
C THR A 168 -16.84 -9.65 3.81
N PHE A 169 -16.34 -8.77 4.66
CA PHE A 169 -16.40 -8.91 6.11
C PHE A 169 -16.87 -7.63 6.76
N LYS A 170 -17.73 -7.76 7.76
CA LYS A 170 -18.13 -6.69 8.66
C LYS A 170 -17.25 -6.68 9.91
N LYS A 171 -16.84 -5.50 10.34
CA LYS A 171 -16.10 -5.30 11.59
C LYS A 171 -17.04 -5.42 12.79
N LEU A 172 -16.78 -6.39 13.67
CA LEU A 172 -17.64 -6.66 14.82
C LEU A 172 -17.40 -5.71 16.01
N ALA A 173 -16.18 -5.20 16.16
CA ALA A 173 -15.81 -4.26 17.22
C ALA A 173 -16.14 -2.79 16.91
N GLY A 174 -16.88 -2.51 15.83
CA GLY A 174 -17.36 -1.18 15.45
C GLY A 174 -16.46 -0.45 14.44
N GLU A 175 -16.91 0.74 14.01
CA GLU A 175 -16.32 1.49 12.88
C GLU A 175 -14.87 1.95 13.07
N ASN A 176 -14.44 2.19 14.31
CA ASN A 176 -13.08 2.62 14.63
C ASN A 176 -12.15 1.45 14.99
N SER A 177 -12.65 0.22 14.89
CA SER A 177 -11.82 -0.95 15.17
C SER A 177 -10.79 -1.19 14.06
N VAL A 178 -9.64 -1.72 14.48
CA VAL A 178 -8.52 -2.12 13.63
C VAL A 178 -8.29 -3.62 13.77
N PRO A 179 -9.20 -4.47 13.25
CA PRO A 179 -9.06 -5.91 13.40
C PRO A 179 -7.78 -6.40 12.74
N VAL A 180 -7.02 -7.21 13.49
CA VAL A 180 -5.80 -7.89 13.07
C VAL A 180 -6.07 -9.39 13.14
N THR A 181 -5.88 -10.10 12.03
CA THR A 181 -6.16 -11.54 11.94
C THR A 181 -5.41 -12.12 10.74
N SER A 182 -5.16 -13.44 10.77
CA SER A 182 -4.82 -14.18 9.57
C SER A 182 -6.08 -14.79 8.96
N PHE A 183 -6.08 -15.01 7.65
CA PHE A 183 -7.12 -15.74 6.93
C PHE A 183 -6.53 -17.00 6.33
N THR A 184 -7.13 -18.15 6.60
CA THR A 184 -6.90 -19.35 5.80
C THR A 184 -7.79 -19.31 4.56
N ASN A 185 -7.19 -19.50 3.39
CA ASN A 185 -7.84 -19.27 2.10
C ASN A 185 -7.95 -20.58 1.31
N ILE A 186 -9.17 -20.94 0.91
CA ILE A 186 -9.44 -22.14 0.11
C ILE A 186 -10.28 -21.72 -1.11
N LEU A 187 -9.71 -21.88 -2.31
CA LEU A 187 -10.45 -21.72 -3.55
C LEU A 187 -11.42 -22.90 -3.70
N LYS A 188 -12.65 -22.61 -4.13
CA LYS A 188 -13.65 -23.63 -4.48
C LYS A 188 -14.20 -23.33 -5.87
N PHE A 189 -14.30 -24.34 -6.72
CA PHE A 189 -14.73 -24.18 -8.10
C PHE A 189 -15.24 -25.50 -8.69
N THR A 190 -15.94 -25.40 -9.82
CA THR A 190 -16.26 -26.55 -10.67
C THR A 190 -15.25 -26.60 -11.82
N SER A 191 -14.46 -27.67 -11.90
CA SER A 191 -13.52 -27.90 -12.99
C SER A 191 -14.19 -28.63 -14.14
N LYS A 192 -14.06 -28.09 -15.35
CA LYS A 192 -14.56 -28.68 -16.61
C LYS A 192 -13.41 -28.85 -17.58
N GLU A 193 -13.28 -30.05 -18.15
CA GLU A 193 -12.31 -30.31 -19.21
C GLU A 193 -12.77 -29.69 -20.53
N ILE A 194 -11.82 -29.29 -21.36
CA ILE A 194 -12.06 -28.77 -22.71
C ILE A 194 -11.88 -29.91 -23.70
N ASP A 195 -12.92 -30.23 -24.49
CA ASP A 195 -12.82 -31.29 -25.51
C ASP A 195 -11.83 -30.86 -26.61
N PRO A 196 -10.75 -31.63 -26.85
CA PRO A 196 -9.71 -31.27 -27.79
C PRO A 196 -10.17 -31.24 -29.26
N THR A 197 -11.34 -31.82 -29.56
CA THR A 197 -11.92 -31.87 -30.91
C THR A 197 -12.78 -30.64 -31.19
N THR A 198 -13.49 -30.13 -30.18
CA THR A 198 -14.45 -29.03 -30.33
C THR A 198 -13.92 -27.70 -29.79
N GLY A 199 -13.00 -27.73 -28.83
CA GLY A 199 -12.49 -26.57 -28.12
C GLY A 199 -13.47 -25.98 -27.09
N GLU A 200 -14.56 -26.68 -26.79
CA GLU A 200 -15.60 -26.25 -25.87
C GLU A 200 -15.47 -26.99 -24.52
N PRO A 201 -15.80 -26.36 -23.38
CA PRO A 201 -15.88 -27.03 -22.09
C PRO A 201 -16.97 -28.12 -22.10
N GLU A 202 -16.70 -29.25 -21.46
CA GLU A 202 -17.70 -30.29 -21.27
C GLU A 202 -18.88 -29.81 -20.41
N ASP A 203 -20.08 -30.35 -20.67
CA ASP A 203 -21.28 -30.02 -19.90
C ASP A 203 -21.16 -30.46 -18.43
N SER A 204 -20.47 -31.58 -18.17
CA SER A 204 -20.19 -32.09 -16.83
C SER A 204 -18.84 -31.62 -16.31
N GLY A 205 -18.81 -31.17 -15.05
CA GLY A 205 -17.59 -30.91 -14.29
C GLY A 205 -17.64 -31.56 -12.92
N TYR A 206 -16.55 -31.45 -12.17
CA TYR A 206 -16.48 -31.88 -10.77
C TYR A 206 -16.08 -30.71 -9.86
N GLU A 207 -16.62 -30.71 -8.65
CA GLU A 207 -16.24 -29.75 -7.61
C GLU A 207 -14.86 -30.09 -7.08
N ASP A 208 -14.02 -29.07 -6.91
CA ASP A 208 -12.66 -29.20 -6.38
C ASP A 208 -12.31 -28.01 -5.48
N GLU A 209 -11.30 -28.22 -4.63
CA GLU A 209 -10.82 -27.23 -3.67
C GLU A 209 -9.29 -27.11 -3.73
N TYR A 210 -8.78 -25.88 -3.66
CA TYR A 210 -7.33 -25.61 -3.67
C TYR A 210 -6.96 -24.62 -2.57
N GLN A 211 -6.19 -25.09 -1.58
CA GLN A 211 -5.71 -24.24 -0.50
C GLN A 211 -4.53 -23.39 -0.97
N VAL A 212 -4.57 -22.09 -0.68
CA VAL A 212 -3.49 -21.13 -0.96
C VAL A 212 -2.87 -20.63 0.34
N GLU A 213 -1.82 -19.81 0.25
CA GLU A 213 -1.17 -19.24 1.44
C GLU A 213 -2.16 -18.42 2.29
N ASP A 214 -1.87 -18.37 3.59
CA ASP A 214 -2.62 -17.53 4.52
C ASP A 214 -2.43 -16.05 4.16
N LEU A 215 -3.47 -15.25 4.37
CA LEU A 215 -3.43 -13.80 4.16
C LEU A 215 -3.46 -13.09 5.52
N GLU A 216 -2.51 -12.19 5.75
CA GLU A 216 -2.44 -11.42 6.99
C GLU A 216 -3.14 -10.06 6.83
N LEU A 217 -4.07 -9.72 7.73
CA LEU A 217 -4.60 -8.38 7.93
C LEU A 217 -3.98 -7.80 9.19
N THR A 218 -3.23 -6.70 9.05
CA THR A 218 -2.36 -6.19 10.11
C THR A 218 -2.60 -4.70 10.36
N GLY A 219 -2.05 -4.14 11.45
CA GLY A 219 -2.17 -2.71 11.77
C GLY A 219 -1.70 -1.79 10.63
N SER A 220 -0.68 -2.21 9.88
CA SER A 220 -0.16 -1.51 8.71
C SER A 220 -1.19 -1.31 7.59
N ASP A 221 -2.22 -2.16 7.51
CA ASP A 221 -3.28 -2.00 6.52
C ASP A 221 -4.16 -0.78 6.81
N TYR A 222 -4.19 -0.32 8.06
CA TYR A 222 -4.99 0.83 8.52
C TYR A 222 -4.23 2.15 8.56
N VAL A 223 -2.94 2.18 8.22
CA VAL A 223 -2.13 3.41 8.24
C VAL A 223 -1.73 3.88 6.85
N ILE A 224 -1.68 5.19 6.67
CA ILE A 224 -1.24 5.87 5.46
C ILE A 224 0.08 6.60 5.81
N PRO A 225 1.16 6.38 5.04
CA PRO A 225 2.40 7.11 5.26
C PRO A 225 2.15 8.60 5.05
N THR A 226 2.57 9.45 5.98
CA THR A 226 2.31 10.89 5.91
C THR A 226 3.55 11.68 6.26
N PHE A 227 3.82 12.77 5.56
CA PHE A 227 4.95 13.63 5.89
C PHE A 227 4.64 14.56 7.07
N ALA A 228 5.62 14.75 7.97
CA ALA A 228 5.61 15.83 8.97
C ALA A 228 6.96 16.53 9.03
N GLY A 229 6.94 17.85 9.27
CA GLY A 229 8.15 18.67 9.26
C GLY A 229 9.06 18.51 10.49
N SER A 230 8.55 17.94 11.59
CA SER A 230 9.31 17.67 12.81
C SER A 230 8.75 16.42 13.47
N PHE A 231 9.58 15.40 13.62
CA PHE A 231 9.19 14.16 14.29
C PHE A 231 8.89 14.41 15.76
N ASP A 232 9.74 15.17 16.45
CA ASP A 232 9.59 15.43 17.88
C ASP A 232 8.24 16.11 18.19
N HIS A 233 7.77 17.00 17.31
CA HIS A 233 6.45 17.61 17.45
C HIS A 233 5.30 16.59 17.34
N VAL A 234 5.30 15.76 16.29
CA VAL A 234 4.24 14.76 16.11
C VAL A 234 4.34 13.65 17.16
N TRP A 235 5.54 13.30 17.63
CA TRP A 235 5.78 12.31 18.68
C TRP A 235 5.20 12.73 20.03
N GLU A 236 5.47 13.97 20.46
CA GLU A 236 4.94 14.50 21.72
C GLU A 236 3.42 14.72 21.65
N GLN A 237 2.91 15.24 20.53
CA GLN A 237 1.47 15.45 20.37
C GLN A 237 0.68 14.15 20.32
N THR A 238 1.19 13.13 19.63
CA THR A 238 0.54 11.81 19.59
C THR A 238 0.54 11.17 20.97
N GLY A 239 1.67 11.23 21.69
CA GLY A 239 1.76 10.66 23.05
C GLY A 239 0.95 11.41 24.11
N ALA A 240 0.72 12.71 23.96
CA ALA A 240 -0.11 13.47 24.89
C ALA A 240 -1.61 13.14 24.78
N ASN A 241 -2.04 12.66 23.61
CA ASN A 241 -3.46 12.46 23.29
C ASN A 241 -3.84 10.99 23.07
N GLY A 242 -2.89 10.06 23.25
CA GLY A 242 -3.01 8.70 22.75
C GLY A 242 -2.35 7.66 23.63
N GLU A 243 -2.22 6.47 23.07
CA GLU A 243 -1.55 5.32 23.69
C GLU A 243 -0.09 5.20 23.25
N GLU A 244 0.70 4.46 24.03
CA GLU A 244 2.08 4.12 23.73
C GLU A 244 2.28 2.63 24.00
N GLU A 245 2.86 1.91 23.04
CA GLU A 245 3.23 0.51 23.18
C GLU A 245 4.70 0.33 22.77
N SER A 246 5.41 -0.62 23.40
CA SER A 246 6.81 -0.87 23.07
C SER A 246 7.22 -2.32 23.20
N GLU A 247 7.80 -2.83 22.12
CA GLU A 247 8.30 -4.19 22.03
C GLU A 247 9.78 -4.23 21.62
N THR A 248 10.48 -5.26 22.08
CA THR A 248 11.86 -5.54 21.65
C THR A 248 11.87 -6.82 20.84
N LEU A 249 12.24 -6.72 19.57
CA LEU A 249 12.22 -7.82 18.62
C LEU A 249 13.63 -8.09 18.07
N GLN A 250 13.89 -9.33 17.68
CA GLN A 250 15.04 -9.68 16.86
C GLN A 250 14.56 -9.85 15.42
N LEU A 251 15.15 -9.11 14.48
CA LEU A 251 14.73 -9.13 13.06
C LEU A 251 14.88 -10.50 12.40
N SER A 252 15.73 -11.39 12.93
CA SER A 252 15.83 -12.78 12.47
C SER A 252 14.54 -13.58 12.67
N ASN A 253 13.62 -13.10 13.51
CA ASN A 253 12.43 -13.84 13.94
C ASN A 253 11.13 -13.26 13.38
N MET A 254 11.16 -12.15 12.65
CA MET A 254 9.95 -11.51 12.11
C MET A 254 9.45 -12.27 10.88
N LYS A 255 8.27 -12.89 10.98
CA LYS A 255 7.65 -13.64 9.86
C LYS A 255 7.13 -12.70 8.77
N GLY A 256 6.64 -11.51 9.14
CA GLY A 256 6.16 -10.48 8.19
C GLY A 256 7.22 -9.87 7.27
N ILE A 257 8.50 -10.26 7.40
CA ILE A 257 9.63 -9.69 6.67
C ILE A 257 10.26 -10.69 5.67
N SER A 258 9.89 -11.97 5.73
CA SER A 258 10.40 -12.99 4.78
C SER A 258 9.69 -13.01 3.41
N GLY A 259 8.69 -12.16 3.20
CA GLY A 259 7.89 -12.10 1.98
C GLY A 259 8.20 -10.89 1.08
N LYS A 260 9.05 -11.15 0.09
CA LYS A 260 9.13 -10.47 -1.23
C LYS A 260 10.00 -9.21 -1.35
N PRO A 261 11.02 -9.24 -2.23
CA PRO A 261 11.84 -8.07 -2.57
C PRO A 261 11.02 -7.06 -3.37
N PHE A 262 11.21 -5.78 -3.08
CA PHE A 262 10.89 -4.71 -4.03
C PHE A 262 11.62 -5.01 -5.37
N PRO A 263 11.06 -4.71 -6.55
CA PRO A 263 11.78 -4.81 -7.81
C PRO A 263 12.80 -3.66 -7.91
N SER A 264 13.80 -3.67 -7.03
CA SER A 264 15.08 -3.04 -7.30
C SER A 264 15.94 -4.14 -7.91
N GLN A 265 16.39 -3.92 -9.15
CA GLN A 265 17.10 -4.88 -10.00
C GLN A 265 18.48 -5.31 -9.45
N PHE A 266 18.75 -5.12 -8.15
CA PHE A 266 20.06 -5.21 -7.52
C PHE A 266 20.04 -5.74 -6.07
N CYS A 267 19.12 -6.62 -5.68
CA CYS A 267 19.24 -7.31 -4.38
C CYS A 267 19.00 -8.82 -4.51
N GLN A 268 20.09 -9.58 -4.59
CA GLN A 268 20.09 -11.02 -4.31
C GLN A 268 19.69 -11.25 -2.84
N ALA A 269 18.66 -12.06 -2.62
CA ALA A 269 18.19 -12.69 -1.36
C ALA A 269 18.57 -11.98 -0.02
N PRO A 270 17.60 -11.47 0.77
CA PRO A 270 17.90 -10.69 1.97
C PRO A 270 18.37 -11.62 3.09
N SER A 271 19.68 -11.79 3.21
CA SER A 271 20.27 -12.08 4.51
C SER A 271 20.20 -10.79 5.32
N THR A 272 19.26 -10.67 6.26
CA THR A 272 19.07 -9.54 7.21
C THR A 272 20.29 -9.34 8.13
N LYS A 273 21.41 -8.92 7.53
CA LYS A 273 22.70 -8.76 8.20
C LYS A 273 23.14 -7.30 8.28
N HIS A 274 22.40 -6.37 7.67
CA HIS A 274 22.73 -4.95 7.70
C HIS A 274 21.56 -4.08 8.18
N ILE A 275 21.90 -3.03 8.92
CA ILE A 275 20.96 -2.04 9.43
C ILE A 275 20.21 -1.34 8.29
N THR A 276 20.83 -1.14 7.14
CA THR A 276 20.19 -0.54 5.97
C THR A 276 19.01 -1.39 5.49
N ASP A 277 19.23 -2.69 5.29
CA ASP A 277 18.18 -3.62 4.85
C ASP A 277 17.03 -3.68 5.88
N ALA A 278 17.38 -3.72 7.17
CA ALA A 278 16.40 -3.66 8.25
C ALA A 278 15.58 -2.36 8.25
N THR A 279 16.23 -1.23 7.91
CA THR A 279 15.57 0.08 7.83
C THR A 279 14.51 0.08 6.72
N GLU A 280 14.86 -0.40 5.52
CA GLU A 280 13.95 -0.49 4.37
C GLU A 280 12.79 -1.45 4.66
N GLN A 281 13.08 -2.60 5.26
CA GLN A 281 12.07 -3.60 5.63
C GLN A 281 11.07 -3.05 6.67
N LEU A 282 11.54 -2.38 7.71
CA LEU A 282 10.67 -1.78 8.73
C LEU A 282 9.81 -0.66 8.18
N ILE A 283 10.34 0.18 7.28
CA ILE A 283 9.57 1.22 6.58
C ILE A 283 8.42 0.56 5.80
N SER A 284 8.73 -0.50 5.03
CA SER A 284 7.74 -1.21 4.22
C SER A 284 6.70 -1.92 5.09
N ALA A 285 7.15 -2.71 6.08
CA ALA A 285 6.30 -3.52 6.92
C ALA A 285 5.31 -2.68 7.74
N LEU A 286 5.73 -1.51 8.23
CA LEU A 286 4.86 -0.60 8.99
C LEU A 286 4.03 0.33 8.10
N SER A 287 4.34 0.44 6.81
CA SER A 287 3.67 1.37 5.89
C SER A 287 3.65 2.84 6.39
N LEU A 288 4.74 3.29 7.02
CA LEU A 288 4.89 4.64 7.57
C LEU A 288 5.99 5.43 6.84
N GLN A 289 5.86 6.75 6.84
CA GLN A 289 6.81 7.65 6.20
C GLN A 289 8.04 7.89 7.10
N PRO A 290 9.27 7.59 6.63
CA PRO A 290 10.47 7.99 7.34
C PRO A 290 10.60 9.51 7.36
N LEU A 291 10.93 10.06 8.53
CA LEU A 291 11.14 11.48 8.74
C LEU A 291 12.62 11.81 9.00
N GLU A 292 12.97 13.07 8.79
CA GLU A 292 14.29 13.64 9.14
C GLU A 292 15.50 12.92 8.52
N GLY A 293 15.30 12.23 7.38
CA GLY A 293 16.36 11.48 6.70
C GLY A 293 16.77 10.20 7.41
N THR A 294 15.95 9.71 8.34
CA THR A 294 16.23 8.48 9.11
C THR A 294 16.03 7.20 8.30
N ASP A 295 15.61 7.28 7.04
CA ASP A 295 15.67 6.20 6.06
C ASP A 295 17.11 5.84 5.67
N VAL A 296 18.07 6.76 5.86
CA VAL A 296 19.47 6.53 5.56
C VAL A 296 20.23 6.20 6.85
N ALA A 297 20.60 4.93 7.01
CA ALA A 297 21.47 4.51 8.10
C ALA A 297 22.89 5.06 7.91
N LEU A 298 23.35 5.88 8.87
CA LEU A 298 24.70 6.47 8.85
C LEU A 298 25.75 5.60 9.57
N SER A 299 25.30 4.62 10.35
CA SER A 299 26.16 3.73 11.13
C SER A 299 25.76 2.28 10.92
N ASN A 300 26.76 1.40 10.90
CA ASN A 300 26.58 -0.03 10.70
C ASN A 300 26.28 -0.79 12.01
N SER A 301 26.34 -0.13 13.17
CA SER A 301 26.16 -0.76 14.49
C SER A 301 24.90 -0.32 15.21
N THR A 302 24.45 0.92 15.01
CA THR A 302 23.25 1.46 15.66
C THR A 302 22.56 2.44 14.72
N HIS A 303 21.24 2.50 14.79
CA HIS A 303 20.45 3.46 14.03
C HIS A 303 19.17 3.79 14.76
N THR A 304 18.62 4.97 14.51
CA THR A 304 17.30 5.38 15.02
C THR A 304 16.45 5.78 13.83
N LEU A 305 15.43 4.98 13.58
CA LEU A 305 14.44 5.19 12.53
C LEU A 305 13.22 5.89 13.15
N LYS A 306 12.81 6.99 12.52
CA LYS A 306 11.67 7.82 12.93
C LYS A 306 10.61 7.75 11.83
N LEU A 307 9.45 7.21 12.16
CA LEU A 307 8.37 6.95 11.20
C LEU A 307 7.10 7.68 11.62
N PHE A 308 6.34 8.15 10.63
CA PHE A 308 5.08 8.83 10.86
C PHE A 308 4.04 8.48 9.80
N GLY A 309 2.79 8.47 10.22
CA GLY A 309 1.64 8.27 9.35
C GLY A 309 0.36 8.70 10.05
N LYS A 310 -0.74 8.48 9.35
CA LYS A 310 -2.08 8.66 9.90
C LYS A 310 -2.88 7.39 9.67
N THR A 311 -3.80 7.08 10.57
CA THR A 311 -4.76 6.03 10.31
C THR A 311 -5.71 6.43 9.18
N VAL A 312 -6.43 5.46 8.63
CA VAL A 312 -7.52 5.68 7.68
C VAL A 312 -8.63 6.60 8.23
N SER A 313 -8.76 6.70 9.55
CA SER A 313 -9.69 7.59 10.25
C SER A 313 -9.10 8.99 10.51
N GLY A 314 -7.80 9.18 10.26
CA GLY A 314 -7.10 10.47 10.36
C GLY A 314 -6.33 10.69 11.67
N GLY A 315 -6.37 9.75 12.61
CA GLY A 315 -5.58 9.76 13.84
C GLY A 315 -4.09 9.62 13.55
N ARG A 316 -3.23 10.23 14.38
CA ARG A 316 -1.78 10.18 14.17
C ARG A 316 -1.17 8.89 14.70
N VAL A 317 -0.18 8.39 13.95
CA VAL A 317 0.65 7.24 14.35
C VAL A 317 2.11 7.62 14.16
N ALA A 318 2.91 7.52 15.23
CA ALA A 318 4.34 7.79 15.20
C ALA A 318 5.10 6.60 15.77
N ALA A 319 6.14 6.14 15.08
CA ALA A 319 6.98 5.04 15.55
C ALA A 319 8.45 5.49 15.67
N LEU A 320 9.05 5.17 16.82
CA LEU A 320 10.46 5.36 17.11
C LEU A 320 11.12 4.00 17.24
N ILE A 321 12.04 3.69 16.33
CA ILE A 321 12.68 2.38 16.26
C ILE A 321 14.17 2.54 16.48
N LYS A 322 14.67 1.98 17.57
CA LYS A 322 16.10 1.96 17.89
C LYS A 322 16.66 0.60 17.51
N MET A 323 17.65 0.59 16.63
CA MET A 323 18.28 -0.61 16.12
C MET A 323 19.72 -0.73 16.62
N ALA A 324 20.11 -1.96 16.94
CA ALA A 324 21.48 -2.31 17.27
C ALA A 324 21.86 -3.60 16.54
N PHE A 325 22.97 -3.56 15.81
CA PHE A 325 23.52 -4.72 15.11
C PHE A 325 24.61 -5.40 15.93
N SER A 326 24.53 -6.73 15.97
CA SER A 326 25.54 -7.62 16.54
C SER A 326 25.85 -8.72 15.54
N SER A 327 27.14 -9.04 15.37
CA SER A 327 27.56 -10.14 14.49
C SER A 327 27.05 -11.51 14.93
N LYS A 328 26.62 -11.65 16.19
CA LYS A 328 26.12 -12.92 16.75
C LYS A 328 24.61 -13.10 16.56
N THR A 329 23.85 -12.02 16.70
CA THR A 329 22.38 -12.07 16.82
C THR A 329 21.67 -11.27 15.72
N GLY A 330 22.42 -10.69 14.78
CA GLY A 330 21.86 -9.81 13.76
C GLY A 330 21.40 -8.47 14.35
N VAL A 331 20.38 -7.88 13.74
CA VAL A 331 19.81 -6.60 14.18
C VAL A 331 18.72 -6.84 15.23
N THR A 332 18.89 -6.24 16.40
CA THR A 332 17.87 -6.17 17.46
C THR A 332 17.21 -4.80 17.41
N THR A 333 15.89 -4.76 17.54
CA THR A 333 15.10 -3.54 17.48
C THR A 333 14.35 -3.34 18.80
N LYS A 334 14.34 -2.12 19.30
CA LYS A 334 13.34 -1.65 20.25
C LYS A 334 12.40 -0.73 19.49
N ILE A 335 11.16 -1.14 19.33
CA ILE A 335 10.12 -0.40 18.65
C ILE A 335 9.24 0.23 19.72
N THR A 336 8.96 1.52 19.58
CA THR A 336 7.96 2.21 20.40
C THR A 336 7.01 2.90 19.45
N VAL A 337 5.72 2.57 19.52
CA VAL A 337 4.67 3.16 18.69
C VAL A 337 3.76 3.98 19.59
N ARG A 338 3.41 5.18 19.14
CA ARG A 338 2.37 6.03 19.72
C ARG A 338 1.26 6.19 18.70
N ALA A 339 0.01 6.10 19.15
CA ALA A 339 -1.15 6.32 18.31
C ALA A 339 -2.22 7.11 19.07
N GLU A 340 -2.95 8.00 18.38
CA GLU A 340 -4.06 8.76 18.99
C GLU A 340 -5.32 7.93 19.21
N GLU A 341 -5.43 6.79 18.53
CA GLU A 341 -6.60 5.91 18.58
C GLU A 341 -6.26 4.63 19.33
N GLU A 342 -7.21 4.17 20.14
CA GLU A 342 -7.07 2.98 20.98
C GLU A 342 -6.89 1.72 20.13
N GLY A 343 -5.94 0.87 20.52
CA GLY A 343 -5.64 -0.41 19.87
C GLY A 343 -4.79 -0.29 18.61
N VAL A 344 -4.50 0.91 18.11
CA VAL A 344 -3.69 1.11 16.90
C VAL A 344 -2.20 0.88 17.16
N ALA A 345 -1.66 1.34 18.29
CA ALA A 345 -0.25 1.12 18.63
C ALA A 345 0.12 -0.37 18.75
N PRO A 346 -0.62 -1.22 19.49
CA PRO A 346 -0.34 -2.65 19.53
C PRO A 346 -0.59 -3.32 18.16
N ALA A 347 -1.63 -2.94 17.42
CA ALA A 347 -1.90 -3.50 16.09
C ALA A 347 -0.76 -3.22 15.09
N VAL A 348 -0.18 -2.01 15.11
CA VAL A 348 0.95 -1.62 14.25
C VAL A 348 2.23 -2.35 14.66
N ILE A 349 2.45 -2.61 15.95
CA ILE A 349 3.58 -3.42 16.40
C ILE A 349 3.41 -4.89 15.96
N ALA A 350 2.19 -5.43 16.08
CA ALA A 350 1.87 -6.80 15.68
C ALA A 350 2.10 -7.07 14.18
N SER A 351 2.10 -6.04 13.32
CA SER A 351 2.52 -6.15 11.92
C SER A 351 3.96 -6.62 11.71
N LEU A 352 4.79 -6.64 12.77
CA LEU A 352 6.19 -7.08 12.73
C LEU A 352 6.41 -8.47 13.33
N SER A 353 5.39 -9.08 13.93
CA SER A 353 5.51 -10.33 14.70
C SER A 353 5.51 -11.60 13.84
#